data_AF-A0A6V7QCK4-F1
#
_entry.id   AF-A0A6V7QCK4-F1
#
_cell.length_a   1.000
_cell.length_b   1.000
_cell.length_c   1.000
_cell.angle_alpha   90.00
_cell.angle_beta   90.00
_cell.angle_gamma   90.00
#
_symmetry.space_group_name_H-M   'P 1'
#
loop_
_entity.id
_entity.type
_entity.pdbx_description
1 polymer ?
#
loop_
_entity_poly.entity_id
_entity_poly.type
_entity_poly.pdbx_seq_one_letter_code
_entity_poly.pdbx_strand_id
1 'polypeptide(L)'
;MISMELSCLPSSCFPVPRRRRGCHVVGSVRCAGIAEPSGVPAPMGQKTQYRDGFFEKAFMSLFARKMEKFSAGRGEGGKTSSGRAFWGWDYDGFVDVSRGVMVGRSRKQQQEVVREVLLSMLPPGAPAQFRKLFPPTRWAAEFNAALTVPFFHWLVGPSEVVEVEVNGVKQRSGVHIKKCRYLENSGCVGMCVNMCKIPTQDFFTNEFGLPLTMNPNFEDMSCDMVYGQVPPPFEEDPVSNQPCYSEYCSVANPSAKICPKLVT
;
A
#
# COMPACT_ATOMS: atom_id res chain seq x y z
N MET A 1 54.01 22.61 51.50
CA MET A 1 53.73 22.73 50.06
C MET A 1 52.94 21.50 49.67
N ILE A 2 51.66 21.54 49.32
CA ILE A 2 50.94 22.52 48.50
C ILE A 2 49.55 22.78 49.13
N SER A 3 49.24 24.07 49.32
CA SER A 3 47.92 24.57 49.72
C SER A 3 46.94 24.45 48.56
N MET A 4 45.70 24.06 48.84
CA MET A 4 44.55 24.34 47.96
C MET A 4 43.57 25.20 48.75
N GLU A 5 43.61 26.51 48.48
CA GLU A 5 42.53 27.42 48.84
C GLU A 5 41.39 27.27 47.84
N LEU A 6 40.18 27.09 48.35
CA LEU A 6 38.94 27.06 47.57
C LEU A 6 38.37 28.48 47.52
N SER A 7 38.44 29.10 46.35
CA SER A 7 37.91 30.43 46.08
C SER A 7 36.38 30.43 46.00
N CYS A 8 35.80 31.35 46.77
CA CYS A 8 34.55 32.10 46.62
C CYS A 8 33.58 31.79 45.45
N LEU A 9 32.26 31.89 45.71
CA LEU A 9 31.39 33.01 45.26
C LEU A 9 29.89 32.76 45.64
N PRO A 10 28.99 33.77 45.55
CA PRO A 10 28.09 34.14 46.64
C PRO A 10 26.59 33.98 46.34
N SER A 11 25.81 34.29 47.37
CA SER A 11 24.36 34.41 47.43
C SER A 11 23.73 35.29 46.35
N SER A 12 22.52 34.88 45.91
CA SER A 12 21.26 35.64 45.91
C SER A 12 20.46 35.64 44.60
N CYS A 13 19.15 35.84 44.78
CA CYS A 13 18.10 36.19 43.82
C CYS A 13 17.35 35.04 43.11
N PHE A 14 16.16 34.76 43.64
CA PHE A 14 15.06 34.08 42.95
C PHE A 14 14.55 34.91 41.76
N PRO A 15 14.35 34.30 40.57
CA PRO A 15 13.47 34.81 39.54
C PRO A 15 12.16 34.00 39.46
N VAL A 16 11.07 34.74 39.30
CA VAL A 16 9.69 34.30 39.02
C VAL A 16 9.63 33.30 37.86
N PRO A 17 8.83 32.21 37.93
CA PRO A 17 8.67 31.29 36.81
C PRO A 17 7.85 31.97 35.69
N ARG A 18 8.55 32.32 34.61
CA ARG A 18 7.97 32.74 33.34
C ARG A 18 7.16 31.57 32.77
N ARG A 19 5.83 31.72 32.72
CA ARG A 19 4.88 30.77 32.13
C ARG A 19 5.25 30.51 30.67
N ARG A 20 6.03 29.46 30.41
CA ARG A 20 6.29 28.97 29.04
C ARG A 20 4.95 28.48 28.50
N ARG A 21 4.40 29.21 27.52
CA ARG A 21 3.29 28.75 26.70
C ARG A 21 3.75 27.45 26.05
N GLY A 22 3.22 26.33 26.53
CA GLY A 22 3.38 25.03 25.90
C GLY A 22 2.88 25.17 24.47
N CYS A 23 3.76 24.83 23.53
CA CYS A 23 3.37 24.61 22.16
C CYS A 23 2.36 23.45 22.19
N HIS A 24 1.09 23.76 21.95
CA HIS A 24 0.08 22.73 21.72
C HIS A 24 0.53 21.96 20.48
N VAL A 25 1.06 20.77 20.69
CA VAL A 25 1.16 19.75 19.65
C VAL A 25 -0.27 19.38 19.31
N VAL A 26 -0.78 20.02 18.25
CA VAL A 26 -2.11 19.76 17.72
C VAL A 26 -2.10 18.35 17.15
N GLY A 27 -2.89 17.47 17.79
CA GLY A 27 -3.55 16.32 17.19
C GLY A 27 -2.65 15.31 16.49
N SER A 28 -2.18 14.31 17.25
CA SER A 28 -1.94 12.98 16.68
C SER A 28 -3.27 12.51 16.07
N VAL A 29 -3.35 12.56 14.74
CA VAL A 29 -4.41 11.89 13.99
C VAL A 29 -4.21 10.41 14.29
N ARG A 30 -4.99 9.85 15.24
CA ARG A 30 -5.15 8.41 15.33
C ARG A 30 -5.60 7.97 13.94
N CYS A 31 -4.77 7.19 13.26
CA CYS A 31 -5.08 6.68 11.93
C CYS A 31 -6.41 5.93 12.06
N ALA A 32 -7.49 6.50 11.54
CA ALA A 32 -8.79 5.84 11.52
C ALA A 32 -8.57 4.47 10.85
N GLY A 33 -8.83 3.39 11.59
CA GLY A 33 -8.67 2.04 11.10
C GLY A 33 -7.53 1.21 11.70
N ILE A 34 -6.53 1.77 12.40
CA ILE A 34 -5.56 0.95 13.16
C ILE A 34 -6.11 0.64 14.55
N ALA A 35 -6.11 -0.64 14.93
CA ALA A 35 -6.55 -1.12 16.24
C ALA A 35 -5.41 -1.24 17.26
N GLU A 36 -4.15 -1.12 16.82
CA GLU A 36 -2.98 -1.11 17.70
C GLU A 36 -3.06 0.01 18.75
N PRO A 37 -2.68 -0.23 20.02
CA PRO A 37 -2.73 0.78 21.07
C PRO A 37 -1.93 2.05 20.77
N SER A 38 -0.83 1.90 20.04
CA SER A 38 0.06 2.99 19.62
C SER A 38 -0.51 3.84 18.48
N GLY A 39 -1.51 3.34 17.75
CA GLY A 39 -2.08 4.00 16.57
C GLY A 39 -1.14 4.03 15.35
N VAL A 40 -0.02 3.30 15.40
CA VAL A 40 0.93 3.13 14.28
C VAL A 40 0.96 1.66 13.83
N PRO A 41 1.37 1.36 12.59
CA PRO A 41 1.50 -0.02 12.13
C PRO A 41 2.41 -0.86 13.03
N ALA A 42 2.12 -2.15 13.13
CA ALA A 42 2.95 -3.09 13.86
C ALA A 42 4.35 -3.19 13.20
N PRO A 43 5.40 -3.57 13.94
CA PRO A 43 6.73 -3.80 13.37
C PRO A 43 6.73 -4.89 12.28
N MET A 44 7.81 -4.94 11.49
CA MET A 44 8.05 -6.03 10.52
C MET A 44 7.96 -7.40 11.23
N GLY A 45 7.32 -8.37 10.56
CA GLY A 45 7.12 -9.72 11.07
C GLY A 45 5.86 -9.90 11.93
N GLN A 46 5.17 -8.81 12.27
CA GLN A 46 3.87 -8.83 12.92
C GLN A 46 2.81 -8.22 12.00
N LYS A 47 1.59 -8.78 12.02
CA LYS A 47 0.45 -8.21 11.30
C LYS A 47 -0.16 -7.07 12.10
N THR A 48 -0.31 -5.91 11.47
CA THR A 48 -1.01 -4.76 12.04
C THR A 48 -2.50 -5.10 12.18
N GLN A 49 -3.07 -4.88 13.36
CA GLN A 49 -4.50 -5.04 13.56
C GLN A 49 -5.26 -3.82 13.05
N TYR A 50 -6.34 -4.07 12.30
CA TYR A 50 -7.20 -3.04 11.75
C TYR A 50 -8.64 -3.18 12.25
N ARG A 51 -9.33 -2.04 12.40
CA ARG A 51 -10.76 -1.95 12.69
C ARG A 51 -11.49 -1.37 11.49
N ASP A 52 -11.85 -2.25 10.55
CA ASP A 52 -12.60 -1.86 9.34
C ASP A 52 -14.03 -1.46 9.67
N GLY A 53 -14.42 -0.29 9.17
CA GLY A 53 -15.79 0.20 9.25
C GLY A 53 -16.71 -0.45 8.21
N PHE A 54 -17.89 0.12 8.09
CA PHE A 54 -18.94 -0.38 7.20
C PHE A 54 -18.59 -0.18 5.72
N PHE A 55 -18.07 0.99 5.36
CA PHE A 55 -17.74 1.32 3.97
C PHE A 55 -16.56 0.50 3.47
N GLU A 56 -15.54 0.33 4.31
CA GLU A 56 -14.36 -0.49 4.02
C GLU A 56 -14.77 -1.95 3.75
N LYS A 57 -15.65 -2.51 4.58
CA LYS A 57 -16.22 -3.86 4.37
C LYS A 57 -17.04 -3.96 3.10
N ALA A 58 -17.80 -2.92 2.73
CA ALA A 58 -18.54 -2.89 1.48
C ALA A 58 -17.60 -2.90 0.26
N PHE A 59 -16.53 -2.09 0.27
CA PHE A 59 -15.52 -2.09 -0.80
C PHE A 59 -14.78 -3.42 -0.89
N MET A 60 -14.30 -3.96 0.24
CA MET A 60 -13.68 -5.29 0.28
C MET A 60 -14.58 -6.36 -0.35
N SER A 61 -15.87 -6.36 0.03
CA SER A 61 -16.85 -7.32 -0.49
C SER A 61 -17.08 -7.17 -2.00
N LEU A 62 -17.14 -5.93 -2.51
CA LEU A 62 -17.29 -5.66 -3.93
C LEU A 62 -16.10 -6.19 -4.75
N PHE A 63 -14.87 -5.85 -4.33
CA PHE A 63 -13.65 -6.27 -5.01
C PHE A 63 -13.47 -7.79 -4.92
N ALA A 64 -13.65 -8.39 -3.74
CA ALA A 64 -13.55 -9.83 -3.55
C ALA A 64 -14.51 -10.59 -4.49
N ARG A 65 -15.79 -10.19 -4.57
CA ARG A 65 -16.77 -10.81 -5.47
C ARG A 65 -16.39 -10.73 -6.96
N LYS A 66 -15.68 -9.68 -7.36
CA LYS A 66 -15.25 -9.49 -8.75
C LYS A 66 -14.03 -10.35 -9.05
N MET A 67 -13.10 -10.48 -8.11
CA MET A 67 -11.97 -11.41 -8.20
C MET A 67 -12.38 -12.88 -8.08
N GLU A 68 -13.41 -13.21 -7.28
CA GLU A 68 -13.92 -14.59 -7.09
C GLU A 68 -14.32 -15.25 -8.41
N LYS A 69 -14.76 -14.47 -9.40
CA LYS A 69 -15.09 -14.98 -10.74
C LYS A 69 -13.90 -15.64 -11.44
N PHE A 70 -12.68 -15.28 -11.04
CA PHE A 70 -11.44 -15.74 -11.65
C PHE A 70 -10.63 -16.65 -10.71
N SER A 71 -10.99 -16.80 -9.44
CA SER A 71 -10.23 -17.61 -8.49
C SER A 71 -10.36 -19.12 -8.80
N ALA A 72 -9.24 -19.82 -9.01
CA ALA A 72 -9.22 -21.27 -9.13
C ALA A 72 -9.31 -21.91 -7.73
N GLY A 73 -10.26 -22.83 -7.56
CA GLY A 73 -10.71 -23.31 -6.24
C GLY A 73 -12.19 -23.68 -6.14
N ARG A 74 -12.91 -23.76 -7.26
CA ARG A 74 -14.21 -24.43 -7.39
C ARG A 74 -14.05 -25.71 -8.20
N GLY A 75 -13.54 -26.75 -7.55
CA GLY A 75 -13.94 -28.12 -7.91
C GLY A 75 -15.37 -28.34 -7.41
N GLU A 76 -16.15 -29.16 -8.12
CA GLU A 76 -17.43 -29.70 -7.66
C GLU A 76 -17.34 -30.08 -6.17
N GLY A 77 -18.16 -29.47 -5.30
CA GLY A 77 -18.34 -29.90 -3.91
C GLY A 77 -17.70 -29.05 -2.80
N GLY A 78 -16.95 -27.99 -3.10
CA GLY A 78 -16.48 -27.05 -2.06
C GLY A 78 -17.56 -26.02 -1.72
N LYS A 79 -18.04 -26.00 -0.47
CA LYS A 79 -19.07 -25.06 0.05
C LYS A 79 -19.01 -23.71 -0.66
N THR A 80 -20.05 -23.41 -1.42
CA THR A 80 -20.22 -22.11 -2.04
C THR A 80 -20.12 -21.05 -0.93
N SER A 81 -19.26 -20.05 -1.11
CA SER A 81 -19.41 -18.72 -0.52
C SER A 81 -20.71 -18.02 -0.99
N SER A 82 -21.70 -18.76 -1.49
CA SER A 82 -23.08 -18.31 -1.66
C SER A 82 -23.75 -17.99 -0.31
N GLY A 83 -23.11 -18.35 0.81
CA GLY A 83 -23.57 -18.05 2.17
C GLY A 83 -22.82 -16.94 2.92
N ARG A 84 -21.73 -16.35 2.39
CA ARG A 84 -21.16 -15.14 3.02
C ARG A 84 -22.09 -13.99 2.67
N ALA A 85 -22.90 -13.55 3.65
CA ALA A 85 -23.67 -12.33 3.56
C ALA A 85 -22.79 -11.19 3.02
N PHE A 86 -23.38 -10.22 2.33
CA PHE A 86 -22.68 -9.04 1.79
C PHE A 86 -21.78 -8.30 2.81
N TRP A 87 -21.94 -8.58 4.10
CA TRP A 87 -21.20 -8.01 5.24
C TRP A 87 -20.14 -8.95 5.85
N GLY A 88 -19.93 -10.14 5.29
CA GLY A 88 -19.10 -11.21 5.86
C GLY A 88 -17.67 -11.30 5.35
N TRP A 89 -17.22 -10.35 4.51
CA TRP A 89 -15.83 -10.31 4.04
C TRP A 89 -14.98 -9.48 4.99
N ASP A 90 -13.92 -10.11 5.48
CA ASP A 90 -12.79 -9.46 6.11
C ASP A 90 -11.62 -9.36 5.12
N TYR A 91 -10.58 -8.66 5.56
CA TYR A 91 -9.41 -8.41 4.71
C TYR A 91 -8.65 -9.69 4.36
N ASP A 92 -8.58 -10.66 5.28
CA ASP A 92 -7.92 -11.94 5.02
C ASP A 92 -8.69 -12.74 3.94
N GLY A 93 -10.02 -12.73 3.95
CA GLY A 93 -10.83 -13.31 2.88
C GLY A 93 -10.58 -12.66 1.51
N PHE A 94 -10.41 -11.33 1.46
CA PHE A 94 -10.03 -10.63 0.23
C PHE A 94 -8.65 -11.08 -0.28
N VAL A 95 -7.67 -11.25 0.62
CA VAL A 95 -6.34 -11.76 0.26
C VAL A 95 -6.40 -13.23 -0.19
N ASP A 96 -7.24 -14.06 0.42
CA ASP A 96 -7.44 -15.46 0.01
C ASP A 96 -7.99 -15.60 -1.41
N VAL A 97 -8.97 -14.76 -1.77
CA VAL A 97 -9.47 -14.72 -3.15
C VAL A 97 -8.35 -14.31 -4.11
N SER A 98 -7.51 -13.34 -3.72
CA SER A 98 -6.34 -12.96 -4.51
C SER A 98 -5.36 -14.12 -4.70
N ARG A 99 -5.11 -14.94 -3.68
CA ARG A 99 -4.28 -16.15 -3.79
C ARG A 99 -4.87 -17.13 -4.81
N GLY A 100 -6.18 -17.36 -4.74
CA GLY A 100 -6.87 -18.26 -5.67
C GLY A 100 -6.84 -17.77 -7.12
N VAL A 101 -6.76 -16.45 -7.36
CA VAL A 101 -6.49 -15.90 -8.71
C VAL A 101 -5.11 -16.30 -9.22
N MET A 102 -4.10 -16.45 -8.37
CA MET A 102 -2.75 -16.84 -8.82
C MET A 102 -2.59 -18.32 -9.17
N VAL A 103 -3.50 -19.18 -8.69
CA VAL A 103 -3.38 -20.63 -8.87
C VAL A 103 -3.54 -20.99 -10.36
N GLY A 104 -2.58 -21.77 -10.89
CA GLY A 104 -2.60 -22.23 -12.28
C GLY A 104 -2.36 -21.16 -13.33
N ARG A 105 -1.94 -19.94 -12.96
CA ARG A 105 -1.71 -18.82 -13.88
C ARG A 105 -0.25 -18.40 -13.94
N SER A 106 0.21 -18.05 -15.13
CA SER A 106 1.46 -17.31 -15.33
C SER A 106 1.36 -15.89 -14.78
N ARG A 107 2.50 -15.22 -14.60
CA ARG A 107 2.58 -13.80 -14.21
C ARG A 107 1.70 -12.91 -15.10
N LYS A 108 1.80 -13.08 -16.42
CA LYS A 108 1.03 -12.25 -17.36
C LYS A 108 -0.48 -12.47 -17.21
N GLN A 109 -0.91 -13.72 -17.07
CA GLN A 109 -2.32 -14.06 -16.87
C GLN A 109 -2.86 -13.52 -15.54
N GLN A 110 -2.06 -13.55 -14.47
CA GLN A 110 -2.42 -12.92 -13.19
C GLN A 110 -2.69 -11.42 -13.38
N GLN A 111 -1.79 -10.74 -14.08
CA GLN A 111 -1.88 -9.30 -14.31
C GLN A 111 -3.09 -8.92 -15.17
N GLU A 112 -3.36 -9.68 -16.23
CA GLU A 112 -4.52 -9.51 -17.11
C GLU A 112 -5.85 -9.65 -16.35
N VAL A 113 -5.95 -10.65 -15.47
CA VAL A 113 -7.16 -10.83 -14.62
C VAL A 113 -7.37 -9.63 -13.71
N VAL A 114 -6.33 -9.15 -13.03
CA VAL A 114 -6.48 -7.99 -12.14
C VAL A 114 -6.85 -6.74 -12.92
N ARG A 115 -6.24 -6.54 -14.08
CA ARG A 115 -6.60 -5.46 -15.00
C ARG A 115 -8.08 -5.52 -15.40
N GLU A 116 -8.60 -6.70 -15.72
CA GLU A 116 -10.02 -6.90 -16.01
C GLU A 116 -10.91 -6.56 -14.81
N VAL A 117 -10.50 -6.97 -13.60
CA VAL A 117 -11.21 -6.62 -12.37
C VAL A 117 -11.27 -5.10 -12.17
N LEU A 118 -10.14 -4.40 -12.33
CA LEU A 118 -10.06 -2.94 -12.22
C LEU A 118 -10.94 -2.24 -13.25
N LEU A 119 -10.89 -2.67 -14.51
CA LEU A 119 -11.77 -2.15 -15.57
C LEU A 119 -13.25 -2.36 -15.26
N SER A 120 -13.60 -3.50 -14.67
CA SER A 120 -14.98 -3.80 -14.29
C SER A 120 -15.52 -2.95 -13.12
N MET A 121 -14.66 -2.15 -12.47
CA MET A 121 -15.05 -1.17 -11.45
C MET A 121 -15.48 0.17 -12.08
N LEU A 122 -15.07 0.41 -13.33
CA LEU A 122 -15.41 1.63 -14.04
C LEU A 122 -16.78 1.52 -14.73
N PRO A 123 -17.51 2.63 -14.89
CA PRO A 123 -18.67 2.67 -15.77
C PRO A 123 -18.32 2.32 -17.23
N PRO A 124 -19.25 1.75 -18.02
CA PRO A 124 -19.01 1.47 -19.43
C PRO A 124 -18.55 2.70 -20.21
N GLY A 125 -17.51 2.56 -21.03
CA GLY A 125 -16.93 3.65 -21.82
C GLY A 125 -16.02 4.61 -21.06
N ALA A 126 -15.93 4.53 -19.72
CA ALA A 126 -15.16 5.47 -18.94
C ALA A 126 -13.65 5.56 -19.28
N PRO A 127 -12.91 4.47 -19.65
CA PRO A 127 -11.48 4.57 -19.97
C PRO A 127 -11.15 5.55 -21.10
N ALA A 128 -11.87 5.47 -22.22
CA ALA A 128 -11.69 6.39 -23.36
C ALA A 128 -12.05 7.83 -22.98
N GLN A 129 -13.04 8.01 -22.10
CA GLN A 129 -13.46 9.32 -21.61
C GLN A 129 -12.43 9.90 -20.62
N PHE A 130 -11.84 9.09 -19.74
CA PHE A 130 -10.83 9.54 -18.78
C PHE A 130 -9.58 10.06 -19.47
N ARG A 131 -9.06 9.32 -20.46
CA ARG A 131 -7.89 9.76 -21.24
C ARG A 131 -8.11 11.09 -21.96
N LYS A 132 -9.35 11.38 -22.36
CA LYS A 132 -9.72 12.64 -23.04
C LYS A 132 -9.97 13.77 -22.05
N LEU A 133 -10.53 13.47 -20.88
CA LEU A 133 -10.96 14.48 -19.88
C LEU A 133 -9.86 14.84 -18.87
N PHE A 134 -8.86 13.98 -18.68
CA PHE A 134 -7.80 14.16 -17.69
C PHE A 134 -6.42 13.96 -18.35
N PRO A 135 -5.88 14.96 -19.07
CA PRO A 135 -4.51 14.91 -19.54
C PRO A 135 -3.54 14.72 -18.35
N PRO A 136 -2.39 14.04 -18.54
CA PRO A 136 -1.40 13.79 -17.49
C PRO A 136 -0.68 15.08 -17.11
N THR A 137 -1.37 15.90 -16.33
CA THR A 137 -0.90 17.17 -15.80
C THR A 137 -0.43 17.00 -14.37
N ARG A 138 0.44 17.90 -13.91
CA ARG A 138 0.81 18.00 -12.49
C ARG A 138 -0.42 18.02 -11.58
N TRP A 139 -1.44 18.81 -11.94
CA TRP A 139 -2.68 18.90 -11.15
C TRP A 139 -3.39 17.54 -11.06
N ALA A 140 -3.50 16.81 -12.17
CA ALA A 140 -4.10 15.48 -12.17
C ALA A 140 -3.30 14.49 -11.28
N ALA A 141 -1.97 14.57 -11.32
CA ALA A 141 -1.09 13.75 -10.49
C ALA A 141 -1.24 14.07 -8.99
N GLU A 142 -1.21 15.35 -8.61
CA GLU A 142 -1.40 15.81 -7.23
C GLU A 142 -2.82 15.48 -6.71
N PHE A 143 -3.85 15.64 -7.55
CA PHE A 143 -5.23 15.29 -7.21
C PHE A 143 -5.39 13.79 -6.93
N ASN A 144 -4.83 12.93 -7.80
CA ASN A 144 -4.90 11.48 -7.60
C ASN A 144 -4.12 11.05 -6.35
N ALA A 145 -2.94 11.63 -6.09
CA ALA A 145 -2.20 11.37 -4.85
C ALA A 145 -3.02 11.75 -3.61
N ALA A 146 -3.65 12.93 -3.62
CA ALA A 146 -4.50 13.40 -2.53
C ALA A 146 -5.76 12.54 -2.32
N LEU A 147 -6.35 12.02 -3.40
CA LEU A 147 -7.51 11.13 -3.33
C LEU A 147 -7.13 9.72 -2.84
N THR A 148 -5.95 9.24 -3.22
CA THR A 148 -5.50 7.88 -2.88
C THR A 148 -5.40 7.65 -1.38
N VAL A 149 -4.89 8.63 -0.63
CA VAL A 149 -4.73 8.52 0.83
C VAL A 149 -6.04 8.17 1.55
N PRO A 150 -7.13 8.97 1.46
CA PRO A 150 -8.39 8.64 2.12
C PRO A 150 -9.14 7.50 1.44
N PHE A 151 -9.07 7.35 0.11
CA PHE A 151 -9.90 6.36 -0.61
C PHE A 151 -9.36 4.93 -0.49
N PHE A 152 -8.05 4.75 -0.55
CA PHE A 152 -7.40 3.43 -0.52
C PHE A 152 -6.80 3.06 0.83
N HIS A 153 -7.00 3.86 1.90
CA HIS A 153 -6.48 3.56 3.24
C HIS A 153 -6.88 2.14 3.73
N TRP A 154 -8.10 1.69 3.41
CA TRP A 154 -8.58 0.36 3.79
C TRP A 154 -7.81 -0.76 3.09
N LEU A 155 -7.36 -0.49 1.86
CA LEU A 155 -6.69 -1.45 0.99
C LEU A 155 -5.20 -1.53 1.31
N VAL A 156 -4.52 -0.38 1.41
CA VAL A 156 -3.06 -0.34 1.53
C VAL A 156 -2.57 0.03 2.93
N GLY A 157 -3.44 0.47 3.84
CA GLY A 157 -3.07 0.93 5.17
C GLY A 157 -2.72 2.43 5.23
N PRO A 158 -2.12 2.91 6.33
CA PRO A 158 -1.81 4.32 6.52
C PRO A 158 -0.83 4.82 5.47
N SER A 159 -1.17 5.97 4.88
CA SER A 159 -0.36 6.62 3.85
C SER A 159 -0.44 8.13 3.98
N GLU A 160 0.51 8.83 3.36
CA GLU A 160 0.55 10.28 3.34
C GLU A 160 1.08 10.81 1.99
N VAL A 161 0.60 11.99 1.60
CA VAL A 161 1.07 12.65 0.37
C VAL A 161 2.42 13.31 0.63
N VAL A 162 3.43 12.91 -0.13
CA VAL A 162 4.80 13.41 -0.07
C VAL A 162 5.16 14.22 -1.33
N GLU A 163 6.17 15.08 -1.20
CA GLU A 163 6.76 15.76 -2.35
C GLU A 163 7.73 14.83 -3.07
N VAL A 164 7.65 14.82 -4.39
CA VAL A 164 8.49 14.03 -5.30
C VAL A 164 8.95 14.91 -6.46
N GLU A 165 10.03 14.52 -7.10
CA GLU A 165 10.49 15.15 -8.33
C GLU A 165 10.17 14.25 -9.53
N VAL A 166 9.42 14.78 -10.49
CA VAL A 166 9.06 14.08 -11.72
C VAL A 166 9.48 14.96 -12.89
N ASN A 167 10.37 14.44 -13.74
CA ASN A 167 10.92 15.16 -14.91
C ASN A 167 11.49 16.55 -14.55
N GLY A 168 12.20 16.65 -13.42
CA GLY A 168 12.79 17.91 -12.94
C GLY A 168 11.82 18.86 -12.25
N VAL A 169 10.55 18.47 -12.08
CA VAL A 169 9.52 19.29 -11.44
C VAL A 169 9.13 18.72 -10.09
N LYS A 170 9.29 19.52 -9.04
CA LYS A 170 8.79 19.20 -7.70
C LYS A 170 7.27 19.35 -7.63
N GLN A 171 6.60 18.32 -7.16
CA GLN A 171 5.15 18.27 -7.04
C GLN A 171 4.70 17.33 -5.91
N ARG A 172 3.51 17.56 -5.37
CA ARG A 172 2.91 16.74 -4.29
C ARG A 172 2.15 15.54 -4.86
N SER A 173 2.79 14.79 -5.73
CA SER A 173 2.18 13.64 -6.44
C SER A 173 2.69 12.28 -5.95
N GLY A 174 3.49 12.26 -4.89
CA GLY A 174 3.91 11.03 -4.22
C GLY A 174 2.93 10.64 -3.10
N VAL A 175 2.72 9.35 -2.91
CA VAL A 175 2.02 8.79 -1.76
C VAL A 175 2.94 7.77 -1.11
N HIS A 176 3.33 8.02 0.14
CA HIS A 176 4.11 7.10 0.93
C HIS A 176 3.19 6.25 1.80
N ILE A 177 3.15 4.94 1.56
CA ILE A 177 2.44 3.95 2.38
C ILE A 177 3.41 3.46 3.45
N LYS A 178 3.10 3.72 4.72
CA LYS A 178 4.02 3.46 5.85
C LYS A 178 4.28 1.98 6.07
N LYS A 179 3.22 1.17 5.94
CA LYS A 179 3.29 -0.29 5.92
C LYS A 179 2.11 -0.80 5.10
N CYS A 180 2.40 -1.44 3.98
CA CYS A 180 1.39 -1.89 3.02
C CYS A 180 0.64 -3.09 3.60
N ARG A 181 -0.63 -2.86 3.98
CA ARG A 181 -1.53 -3.89 4.50
C ARG A 181 -1.65 -5.10 3.57
N TYR A 182 -1.67 -4.87 2.25
CA TYR A 182 -1.77 -5.97 1.28
C TYR A 182 -0.50 -6.83 1.24
N LEU A 183 0.67 -6.19 1.23
CA LEU A 183 1.96 -6.90 1.27
C LEU A 183 2.13 -7.66 2.58
N GLU A 184 1.81 -7.03 3.71
CA GLU A 184 1.84 -7.62 5.05
C GLU A 184 0.93 -8.85 5.17
N ASN A 185 -0.34 -8.75 4.77
CA ASN A 185 -1.29 -9.86 4.89
C ASN A 185 -1.06 -10.97 3.86
N SER A 186 -0.60 -10.62 2.65
CA SER A 186 -0.27 -11.61 1.62
C SER A 186 1.01 -12.36 1.93
N GLY A 187 2.01 -11.69 2.54
CA GLY A 187 3.31 -12.26 2.85
C GLY A 187 4.08 -12.73 1.61
N CYS A 188 3.76 -12.20 0.43
CA CYS A 188 4.23 -12.75 -0.85
C CYS A 188 4.63 -11.65 -1.83
N VAL A 189 5.91 -11.66 -2.22
CA VAL A 189 6.47 -10.75 -3.24
C VAL A 189 5.74 -10.92 -4.57
N GLY A 190 5.45 -12.15 -4.99
CA GLY A 190 4.69 -12.41 -6.22
C GLY A 190 3.29 -11.81 -6.21
N MET A 191 2.61 -11.81 -5.05
CA MET A 191 1.30 -11.15 -4.91
C MET A 191 1.44 -9.63 -5.02
N CYS A 192 2.40 -9.03 -4.32
CA CYS A 192 2.64 -7.60 -4.43
C CYS A 192 2.91 -7.16 -5.87
N VAL A 193 3.80 -7.87 -6.57
CA VAL A 193 4.20 -7.48 -7.92
C VAL A 193 3.10 -7.77 -8.94
N ASN A 194 2.54 -8.98 -8.95
CA ASN A 194 1.64 -9.42 -10.02
C ASN A 194 0.17 -9.11 -9.78
N MET A 195 -0.23 -8.90 -8.53
CA MET A 195 -1.64 -8.61 -8.18
C MET A 195 -1.87 -7.15 -7.81
N CYS A 196 -0.83 -6.39 -7.44
CA CYS A 196 -0.96 -4.99 -7.04
C CYS A 196 -0.16 -4.08 -7.97
N LYS A 197 1.18 -4.13 -7.94
CA LYS A 197 2.06 -3.17 -8.63
C LYS A 197 1.83 -3.16 -10.15
N ILE A 198 2.15 -4.24 -10.86
CA ILE A 198 2.16 -4.21 -12.33
C ILE A 198 0.77 -3.92 -12.91
N PRO A 199 -0.32 -4.56 -12.44
CA PRO A 199 -1.66 -4.26 -12.96
C PRO A 199 -2.12 -2.84 -12.66
N THR A 200 -1.78 -2.28 -11.50
CA THR A 200 -2.17 -0.91 -11.13
C THR A 200 -1.40 0.11 -11.96
N GLN A 201 -0.09 -0.08 -12.14
CA GLN A 201 0.73 0.77 -13.03
C GLN A 201 0.20 0.74 -14.46
N ASP A 202 -0.12 -0.44 -15.00
CA ASP A 202 -0.69 -0.60 -16.34
C ASP A 202 -2.06 0.08 -16.46
N PHE A 203 -2.95 -0.16 -15.50
CA PHE A 203 -4.28 0.46 -15.48
C PHE A 203 -4.17 2.00 -15.46
N PHE A 204 -3.39 2.58 -14.55
CA PHE A 204 -3.26 4.04 -14.47
C PHE A 204 -2.60 4.61 -15.73
N THR A 205 -1.52 3.99 -16.22
CA THR A 205 -0.76 4.51 -17.35
C THR A 205 -1.52 4.35 -18.68
N ASN A 206 -2.06 3.16 -18.94
CA ASN A 206 -2.59 2.80 -20.25
C ASN A 206 -4.11 2.95 -20.35
N GLU A 207 -4.87 2.74 -19.28
CA GLU A 207 -6.33 2.87 -19.30
C GLU A 207 -6.79 4.24 -18.81
N PHE A 208 -6.24 4.71 -17.68
CA PHE A 208 -6.61 6.00 -17.10
C PHE A 208 -5.88 7.18 -17.75
N GLY A 209 -4.69 6.94 -18.33
CA GLY A 209 -3.88 7.96 -19.02
C GLY A 209 -3.03 8.83 -18.11
N LEU A 210 -2.83 8.43 -16.85
CA LEU A 210 -1.96 9.09 -15.89
C LEU A 210 -0.85 8.11 -15.47
N PRO A 211 0.40 8.34 -15.88
CA PRO A 211 1.50 7.48 -15.48
C PRO A 211 1.59 7.32 -13.95
N LEU A 212 1.87 6.09 -13.51
CA LEU A 212 2.06 5.77 -12.10
C LEU A 212 3.20 4.78 -11.97
N THR A 213 4.17 5.10 -11.12
CA THR A 213 5.21 4.17 -10.67
C THR A 213 4.95 3.79 -9.22
N MET A 214 5.04 2.51 -8.88
CA MET A 214 4.91 2.01 -7.52
C MET A 214 6.21 1.34 -7.08
N ASN A 215 6.76 1.71 -5.93
CA ASN A 215 8.04 1.23 -5.42
C ASN A 215 7.83 0.57 -4.04
N PRO A 216 7.51 -0.74 -3.99
CA PRO A 216 7.42 -1.45 -2.73
C PRO A 216 8.81 -1.64 -2.13
N ASN A 217 8.94 -1.41 -0.83
CA ASN A 217 10.10 -1.81 -0.05
C ASN A 217 9.77 -3.12 0.67
N PHE A 218 10.50 -4.17 0.33
CA PHE A 218 10.25 -5.50 0.90
C PHE A 218 10.93 -5.70 2.27
N GLU A 219 11.80 -4.80 2.71
CA GLU A 219 12.46 -4.89 4.02
C GLU A 219 11.54 -4.41 5.15
N ASP A 220 10.83 -3.30 4.95
CA ASP A 220 9.93 -2.69 5.93
C ASP A 220 8.43 -2.82 5.56
N MET A 221 8.13 -3.40 4.40
CA MET A 221 6.80 -3.53 3.81
C MET A 221 6.12 -2.20 3.44
N SER A 222 6.85 -1.09 3.36
CA SER A 222 6.34 0.19 2.86
C SER A 222 6.19 0.18 1.33
N CYS A 223 5.52 1.19 0.77
CA CYS A 223 5.41 1.34 -0.68
C CYS A 223 5.18 2.80 -1.07
N ASP A 224 5.97 3.29 -2.04
CA ASP A 224 5.74 4.61 -2.62
C ASP A 224 4.94 4.51 -3.91
N MET A 225 3.96 5.37 -4.10
CA MET A 225 3.25 5.55 -5.37
C MET A 225 3.54 6.94 -5.90
N VAL A 226 4.05 7.05 -7.12
CA VAL A 226 4.47 8.31 -7.74
C VAL A 226 3.61 8.57 -8.96
N TYR A 227 2.58 9.41 -8.81
CA TYR A 227 1.74 9.81 -9.93
C TYR A 227 2.46 10.81 -10.83
N GLY A 228 2.28 10.63 -12.13
CA GLY A 228 2.97 11.36 -13.20
C GLY A 228 4.32 10.76 -13.61
N GLN A 229 4.85 9.78 -12.85
CA GLN A 229 6.08 9.08 -13.21
C GLN A 229 5.75 7.87 -14.10
N VAL A 230 6.50 7.72 -15.19
CA VAL A 230 6.36 6.56 -16.08
C VAL A 230 7.00 5.35 -15.40
N PRO A 231 6.28 4.22 -15.27
CA PRO A 231 6.86 3.01 -14.70
C PRO A 231 7.95 2.45 -15.63
N PRO A 232 9.06 1.93 -15.08
CA PRO A 232 10.07 1.27 -15.90
C PRO A 232 9.51 -0.02 -16.51
N PRO A 233 10.13 -0.51 -17.61
CA PRO A 233 9.93 -1.89 -18.05
C PRO A 233 10.21 -2.88 -16.90
N PHE A 234 9.51 -4.02 -16.90
CA PHE A 234 9.61 -4.97 -15.78
C PHE A 234 11.05 -5.46 -15.56
N GLU A 235 11.78 -5.74 -16.65
CA GLU A 235 13.15 -6.26 -16.62
C GLU A 235 14.15 -5.25 -16.04
N GLU A 236 13.84 -3.96 -16.09
CA GLU A 236 14.65 -2.87 -15.52
C GLU A 236 14.18 -2.46 -14.11
N ASP A 237 13.01 -2.94 -13.68
CA ASP A 237 12.45 -2.66 -12.37
C ASP A 237 13.17 -3.48 -11.29
N PRO A 238 13.65 -2.86 -10.19
CA PRO A 238 14.33 -3.58 -9.11
C PRO A 238 13.52 -4.76 -8.56
N VAL A 239 12.18 -4.69 -8.59
CA VAL A 239 11.32 -5.77 -8.09
C VAL A 239 11.45 -7.06 -8.88
N SER A 240 11.95 -7.03 -10.13
CA SER A 240 12.15 -8.23 -10.96
C SER A 240 13.18 -9.20 -10.39
N ASN A 241 14.09 -8.71 -9.55
CA ASN A 241 15.15 -9.50 -8.93
C ASN A 241 14.87 -9.82 -7.45
N GLN A 242 13.66 -9.51 -6.95
CA GLN A 242 13.35 -9.64 -5.54
C GLN A 242 13.21 -11.12 -5.10
N PRO A 243 13.90 -11.57 -4.03
CA PRO A 243 13.66 -12.89 -3.43
C PRO A 243 12.31 -12.94 -2.69
N CYS A 244 11.68 -14.12 -2.59
CA CYS A 244 10.49 -14.24 -1.74
C CYS A 244 10.86 -14.12 -0.25
N TYR A 245 9.88 -13.82 0.60
CA TYR A 245 10.03 -13.95 2.04
C TYR A 245 10.20 -15.41 2.48
N SER A 246 11.40 -15.81 2.90
CA SER A 246 11.72 -17.18 3.30
C SER A 246 10.84 -17.69 4.45
N GLU A 247 10.53 -16.85 5.43
CA GLU A 247 9.77 -17.24 6.63
C GLU A 247 8.24 -17.18 6.45
N TYR A 248 7.76 -16.34 5.53
CA TYR A 248 6.33 -16.00 5.41
C TYR A 248 5.66 -16.59 4.15
N CYS A 249 6.44 -16.98 3.15
CA CYS A 249 5.93 -17.38 1.85
C CYS A 249 6.11 -18.87 1.61
N SER A 250 5.00 -19.61 1.47
CA SER A 250 5.01 -21.07 1.27
C SER A 250 5.68 -21.54 -0.02
N VAL A 251 5.84 -20.64 -1.01
CA VAL A 251 6.53 -20.91 -2.28
C VAL A 251 7.97 -20.40 -2.28
N ALA A 252 8.45 -19.86 -1.17
CA ALA A 252 9.82 -19.43 -1.05
C ALA A 252 10.75 -20.63 -1.18
N ASN A 253 11.79 -20.47 -1.99
CA ASN A 253 12.95 -21.34 -1.98
C ASN A 253 14.10 -20.51 -1.38
N PRO A 254 14.58 -20.82 -0.17
CA PRO A 254 15.66 -20.06 0.49
C PRO A 254 16.95 -19.98 -0.34
N SER A 255 17.18 -20.93 -1.24
CA SER A 255 18.33 -20.95 -2.14
C SER A 255 18.13 -20.15 -3.42
N ALA A 256 16.89 -19.76 -3.75
CA ALA A 256 16.58 -18.98 -4.94
C ALA A 256 16.78 -17.49 -4.67
N LYS A 257 17.56 -16.84 -5.54
CA LYS A 257 17.81 -15.39 -5.47
C LYS A 257 16.60 -14.55 -5.90
N ILE A 258 15.70 -15.13 -6.69
CA ILE A 258 14.52 -14.47 -7.26
C ILE A 258 13.28 -15.27 -6.88
N CYS A 259 12.21 -14.57 -6.51
CA CYS A 259 10.94 -15.21 -6.19
C CYS A 259 10.37 -15.92 -7.43
N PRO A 260 10.03 -17.24 -7.37
CA PRO A 260 9.62 -18.00 -8.55
C PRO A 260 8.40 -17.41 -9.29
N LYS A 261 7.52 -16.71 -8.56
CA LYS A 261 6.34 -16.03 -9.10
C LYS A 261 6.65 -14.77 -9.92
N LEU A 262 7.90 -14.33 -9.97
CA LEU A 262 8.35 -13.23 -10.82
C LEU A 262 8.86 -13.71 -12.18
N VAL A 263 9.28 -14.98 -12.25
CA VAL A 263 9.85 -15.60 -13.45
C VAL A 263 8.78 -16.33 -14.27
N THR A 264 7.73 -16.83 -13.59
CA THR A 264 6.66 -17.65 -14.16
C THR A 264 5.32 -16.92 -14.18
#